data_AF-A0A956EK87-F1
#
_entry.id   AF-A0A956EK87-F1
#
_cell.length_a   1.000
_cell.length_b   1.000
_cell.length_c   1.000
_cell.angle_alpha   90.00
_cell.angle_beta   90.00
_cell.angle_gamma   90.00
#
_symmetry.space_group_name_H-M   'P 1'
#
loop_
_entity.id
_entity.type
_entity.pdbx_description
1 polymer ?
#
loop_
_entity_poly.entity_id
_entity_poly.type
_entity_poly.pdbx_seq_one_letter_code
_entity_poly.pdbx_strand_id
1 'polypeptide(L)' 'MIFSVSGRFTVSVIFSVSGRFTVSVIFSVSGRFTVSVIFSVSGRFTVSAIFSVSGRFTVSVIFSVSGR' A
#
# COMPACT_ATOMS: atom_id res chain seq x y z
N MET A 1 -4.37 -5.05 6.40
CA MET A 1 -4.35 -5.99 5.26
C MET A 1 -2.97 -6.64 5.18
N ILE A 2 -2.86 -7.94 4.96
CA ILE A 2 -1.57 -8.66 4.92
C ILE A 2 -1.43 -9.35 3.56
N PHE A 3 -0.30 -9.15 2.90
CA PHE A 3 0.08 -9.82 1.66
C PHE A 3 1.32 -10.67 1.89
N SER A 4 1.26 -11.95 1.51
CA SER A 4 2.41 -12.87 1.55
C SER A 4 2.59 -13.53 0.19
N VAL A 5 3.71 -13.26 -0.47
CA VAL A 5 3.94 -13.69 -1.86
C VAL A 5 5.42 -13.97 -2.11
N SER A 6 5.69 -14.92 -2.99
CA SER A 6 7.03 -15.35 -3.38
C SER A 6 7.19 -15.40 -4.90
N GLY A 7 8.40 -15.18 -5.38
CA GLY A 7 8.73 -15.25 -6.82
C GLY A 7 8.69 -13.88 -7.52
N ARG A 8 8.13 -13.83 -8.73
CA ARG A 8 7.99 -12.59 -9.50
C ARG A 8 6.54 -12.16 -9.55
N PHE A 9 6.20 -11.02 -8.95
CA PHE A 9 4.81 -10.57 -8.89
C PHE A 9 4.70 -9.04 -8.87
N THR A 10 3.51 -8.56 -9.22
CA THR A 10 3.12 -7.15 -9.14
C THR A 10 1.84 -7.05 -8.33
N VAL A 11 1.80 -6.16 -7.34
CA VAL A 11 0.60 -5.88 -6.53
C VAL A 11 0.17 -4.44 -6.75
N SER A 12 -1.12 -4.25 -7.02
CA SER A 12 -1.73 -2.92 -7.08
C SER A 12 -2.90 -2.86 -6.09
N VAL A 13 -2.90 -1.87 -5.20
CA VAL A 13 -3.95 -1.67 -4.20
C VAL A 13 -4.48 -0.25 -4.31
N ILE A 14 -5.81 -0.10 -4.31
CA ILE A 14 -6.47 1.21 -4.33
C ILE A 14 -7.39 1.31 -3.12
N PHE A 15 -7.25 2.39 -2.35
CA PHE A 15 -8.14 2.74 -1.25
C PHE A 15 -8.89 4.02 -1.62
N SER A 16 -10.22 3.97 -1.61
CA SER A 16 -11.09 5.14 -1.78
C SER A 16 -11.96 5.29 -0.56
N VAL A 17 -11.73 6.34 0.23
CA VAL A 17 -12.32 6.48 1.57
C VAL A 17 -12.65 7.94 1.88
N SER A 18 -13.74 8.14 2.62
CA SER A 18 -14.19 9.44 3.11
C SER A 18 -14.34 9.45 4.63
N GLY A 19 -14.23 10.63 5.24
CA GLY A 19 -14.34 10.81 6.68
C GLY A 19 -13.03 10.57 7.44
N ARG A 20 -13.12 9.99 8.64
CA ARG A 20 -11.95 9.63 9.47
C ARG A 20 -11.65 8.15 9.30
N PHE A 21 -10.46 7.81 8.83
CA PHE A 21 -10.07 6.42 8.68
C PHE A 21 -8.60 6.17 9.02
N THR A 22 -8.31 4.92 9.36
CA THR A 22 -6.96 4.41 9.58
C THR A 22 -6.76 3.16 8.72
N VAL A 23 -5.69 3.12 7.93
CA VAL A 23 -5.30 1.95 7.16
C VAL A 23 -3.92 1.46 7.60
N SER A 24 -3.82 0.14 7.77
CA SER A 24 -2.56 -0.56 8.00
C SER A 24 -2.38 -1.68 6.98
N VAL A 25 -1.26 -1.68 6.27
CA VAL A 25 -0.90 -2.70 5.28
C VAL A 25 0.45 -3.32 5.62
N ILE A 26 0.53 -4.64 5.54
CA ILE A 26 1.77 -5.40 5.75
C ILE A 26 2.05 -6.22 4.49
N PHE A 27 3.25 -6.10 3.96
CA PHE A 27 3.77 -6.90 2.86
C PHE A 27 4.91 -7.78 3.38
N SER A 28 4.79 -9.09 3.21
CA SER A 28 5.85 -10.07 3.47
C SER A 28 6.19 -10.76 2.17
N VAL A 29 7.37 -10.49 1.62
CA VAL A 29 7.62 -10.69 0.19
C VAL A 29 9.03 -11.19 -0.09
N SER A 30 9.12 -12.20 -0.95
CA SER A 30 10.39 -12.80 -1.37
C SER A 30 10.51 -12.86 -2.89
N GLY A 31 11.67 -12.53 -3.45
CA GLY A 31 11.93 -12.56 -4.89
C GLY A 31 12.02 -11.19 -5.56
N ARG A 32 11.44 -11.02 -6.75
CA ARG A 32 11.40 -9.72 -7.45
C ARG A 32 9.98 -9.21 -7.52
N PHE A 33 9.72 -8.01 -7.03
CA PHE A 33 8.35 -7.50 -7.09
C PHE A 33 8.20 -6.01 -7.23
N THR A 34 7.00 -5.62 -7.64
CA THR A 34 6.55 -4.24 -7.70
C THR A 34 5.25 -4.08 -6.92
N VAL A 35 5.18 -3.10 -6.02
CA VAL A 35 3.94 -2.72 -5.33
C VAL A 35 3.56 -1.30 -5.73
N SER A 36 2.30 -1.09 -6.06
CA SER A 36 1.69 0.21 -6.25
C SER A 36 0.49 0.36 -5.33
N VAL A 37 0.50 1.37 -4.47
CA VAL A 37 -0.61 1.66 -3.55
C VAL A 37 -1.13 3.07 -3.84
N ILE A 38 -2.43 3.20 -4.07
CA ILE A 38 -3.08 4.49 -4.31
C ILE A 38 -4.11 4.72 -3.21
N PHE A 39 -4.03 5.88 -2.58
CA PHE A 39 -5.00 6.37 -1.60
C PHE A 39 -5.74 7.57 -2.18
N SER A 40 -7.04 7.47 -2.40
CA SER A 40 -7.94 8.57 -2.73
C SER A 40 -8.82 8.86 -1.52
N VAL A 41 -8.59 9.99 -0.86
CA VAL A 41 -9.02 10.21 0.52
C VAL A 41 -9.66 11.57 0.69
N SER A 42 -10.84 11.61 1.32
CA SER A 42 -11.52 12.86 1.65
C SER A 42 -11.81 12.97 3.14
N GLY A 43 -10.99 13.74 3.86
CA GLY A 43 -11.07 13.89 5.32
C GLY A 43 -9.75 13.60 6.03
N ARG A 44 -9.80 13.32 7.34
CA ARG A 44 -8.60 13.05 8.13
C ARG A 44 -8.21 11.58 8.03
N PHE A 45 -6.93 11.30 7.88
CA PHE A 45 -6.48 9.94 7.74
C PHE A 45 -5.16 9.64 8.42
N THR A 46 -4.95 8.35 8.67
CA THR A 46 -3.67 7.80 9.08
C THR A 46 -3.40 6.53 8.27
N VAL A 47 -2.22 6.45 7.67
CA VAL A 47 -1.81 5.31 6.86
C VAL A 47 -0.48 4.81 7.38
N SER A 48 -0.39 3.49 7.54
CA SER A 48 0.83 2.78 7.90
C SER A 48 1.06 1.62 6.93
N ALA A 49 2.30 1.46 6.49
CA ALA A 49 2.72 0.37 5.61
C ALA A 49 4.01 -0.24 6.14
N ILE A 50 4.03 -1.56 6.30
CA ILE A 50 5.20 -2.33 6.74
C ILE A 50 5.59 -3.26 5.60
N PHE A 51 6.88 -3.28 5.25
CA PHE A 51 7.43 -4.16 4.22
C PHE A 51 8.53 -5.02 4.83
N SER A 52 8.32 -6.33 4.86
CA SER A 52 9.32 -7.35 5.16
C SER A 52 9.74 -8.01 3.85
N VAL A 53 10.94 -7.71 3.38
CA VAL A 53 11.35 -7.97 2.00
C VAL A 53 12.65 -8.76 1.92
N SER A 54 12.66 -9.84 1.13
CA SER A 54 13.88 -10.53 0.71
C SER A 54 13.99 -10.59 -0.81
N GLY A 55 14.85 -9.73 -1.39
CA GLY A 55 15.10 -9.68 -2.83
C GLY A 55 15.01 -8.28 -3.43
N ARG A 56 14.77 -8.17 -4.74
CA ARG A 56 14.66 -6.86 -5.43
C ARG A 56 13.22 -6.37 -5.38
N PHE A 57 13.04 -5.09 -5.07
CA PHE A 57 11.71 -4.53 -4.98
C PHE A 57 11.63 -3.10 -5.51
N THR A 58 10.43 -2.77 -5.96
CA THR A 58 9.99 -1.40 -6.25
C THR A 58 8.68 -1.18 -5.54
N VAL A 59 8.56 -0.07 -4.82
CA VAL A 59 7.30 0.34 -4.17
C VAL A 59 6.99 1.76 -4.61
N SER A 60 5.73 1.97 -5.02
CA SER A 60 5.17 3.29 -5.26
C SER A 60 3.92 3.48 -4.40
N VAL A 61 3.81 4.63 -3.75
CA VAL A 61 2.64 5.00 -2.95
C VAL A 61 2.20 6.39 -3.38
N ILE A 62 0.93 6.52 -3.77
CA ILE A 62 0.32 7.77 -4.23
C ILE A 62 -0.81 8.14 -3.27
N PHE A 63 -0.81 9.40 -2.82
CA PHE A 63 -1.89 9.97 -2.03
C PHE A 63 -2.56 11.09 -2.81
N SER A 64 -3.85 10.93 -3.06
CA SER A 64 -4.76 11.93 -3.61
C SER A 64 -5.72 12.34 -2.51
N VAL A 65 -5.46 13.50 -1.90
CA VAL A 65 -6.27 14.03 -0.81
C VAL A 65 -7.20 15.10 -1.35
N SER A 66 -8.51 14.92 -1.21
CA SER A 66 -9.52 15.94 -1.51
C SER A 66 -10.21 16.34 -0.20
N GLY A 67 -9.74 17.44 0.41
CA GLY A 67 -10.29 17.96 1.66
C GLY A 67 -10.70 19.43 1.53
N ARG A 68 -11.85 19.77 2.11
CA ARG A 68 -12.16 21.11 2.59
C ARG A 68 -11.85 21.16 4.08
#